data_AF-A0A2V7SEB1-F1
#
_entry.id   AF-A0A2V7SEB1-F1
#
_cell.length_a   1.000
_cell.length_b   1.000
_cell.length_c   1.000
_cell.angle_alpha   90.00
_cell.angle_beta   90.00
_cell.angle_gamma   90.00
#
_symmetry.space_group_name_H-M   'P 1'
#
loop_
_entity.id
_entity.type
_entity.pdbx_description
1 polymer ?
#
loop_
_entity_poly.entity_id
_entity_poly.type
_entity_poly.pdbx_seq_one_letter_code
_entity_poly.pdbx_strand_id
1 'polypeptide(L)'
;FTWLGTAYGRTPLFDASHVGQWYCIEAHVKLNDAGQSNGVFEYWINGALETQKTGLNWLGAFSAYGINTVMFENYNNYGSPVAQERYFDRIVISTQRIGC
;
A
#
# COMPACT_ATOMS: atom_id res chain seq x y z
N PHE A 1 -12.71 16.13 2.73
CA PHE A 1 -12.09 14.88 2.25
C PHE A 1 -12.07 14.91 0.74
N THR A 2 -10.91 14.69 0.10
CA THR A 2 -10.78 14.64 -1.36
C THR A 2 -10.37 13.22 -1.74
N TRP A 3 -11.21 12.51 -2.48
CA TRP A 3 -10.87 11.19 -2.98
C TRP A 3 -9.86 11.31 -4.12
N LEU A 4 -8.69 10.68 -3.97
CA LEU A 4 -7.62 10.75 -4.98
C LEU A 4 -7.75 9.69 -6.07
N GLY A 5 -8.73 8.79 -5.98
CA GLY A 5 -8.96 7.72 -6.95
C GLY A 5 -8.37 6.37 -6.54
N THR A 6 -8.96 5.28 -7.01
CA THR A 6 -8.46 3.91 -6.82
C THR A 6 -7.73 3.39 -8.06
N ALA A 7 -6.83 2.43 -7.87
CA ALA A 7 -6.23 1.61 -8.91
C ALA A 7 -6.07 0.18 -8.36
N TYR A 8 -6.45 -0.82 -9.15
CA TYR A 8 -6.54 -2.20 -8.72
C TYR A 8 -5.35 -3.02 -9.24
N GLY A 9 -4.78 -3.84 -8.37
CA GLY A 9 -3.83 -4.87 -8.75
C GLY A 9 -4.50 -5.97 -9.56
N ARG A 10 -3.66 -6.85 -10.09
CA ARG A 10 -4.05 -7.98 -10.92
C ARG A 10 -4.12 -9.27 -10.10
N THR A 11 -3.27 -9.43 -9.09
CA THR A 11 -3.22 -10.64 -8.26
C THR A 11 -4.39 -10.68 -7.27
N PRO A 12 -5.27 -11.70 -7.32
CA PRO A 12 -6.45 -11.79 -6.45
C PRO A 12 -6.09 -12.37 -5.07
N LEU A 13 -5.23 -11.68 -4.31
CA LEU A 13 -4.67 -12.11 -3.02
C LEU A 13 -5.69 -12.65 -1.99
N PHE A 14 -6.95 -12.21 -2.08
CA PHE A 14 -7.99 -12.53 -1.10
C PHE A 14 -8.99 -13.58 -1.59
N ASP A 15 -8.78 -14.21 -2.76
CA ASP A 15 -9.62 -15.32 -3.18
C ASP A 15 -9.23 -16.64 -2.49
N ALA A 16 -10.11 -17.65 -2.60
CA ALA A 16 -9.92 -18.94 -1.94
C ALA A 16 -8.68 -19.71 -2.41
N SER A 17 -8.24 -19.50 -3.66
CA SER A 17 -7.09 -20.19 -4.23
C SER A 17 -5.75 -19.62 -3.75
N HIS A 18 -5.74 -18.45 -3.12
CA HIS A 18 -4.54 -17.78 -2.60
C HIS A 18 -4.38 -17.94 -1.07
N VAL A 19 -5.34 -18.60 -0.40
CA VAL A 19 -5.29 -18.86 1.05
C VAL A 19 -4.11 -19.77 1.41
N GLY A 20 -3.42 -19.44 2.50
CA GLY A 20 -2.29 -20.22 3.03
C GLY A 20 -0.97 -20.03 2.29
N GLN A 21 -0.92 -19.17 1.27
CA GLN A 21 0.29 -18.86 0.53
C GLN A 21 0.98 -17.61 1.07
N TRP A 22 2.31 -17.59 1.03
CA TRP A 22 3.10 -16.40 1.32
C TRP A 22 3.31 -15.58 0.05
N TYR A 23 3.14 -14.27 0.19
CA TYR A 23 3.43 -13.29 -0.85
C TYR A 23 4.42 -12.29 -0.31
N CYS A 24 5.46 -12.00 -1.08
CA CYS A 24 6.27 -10.83 -0.82
C CYS A 24 5.54 -9.61 -1.36
N ILE A 25 5.21 -8.67 -0.47
CA ILE A 25 4.53 -7.42 -0.81
C ILE A 25 5.51 -6.27 -0.55
N GLU A 26 5.79 -5.51 -1.60
CA GLU A 26 6.56 -4.27 -1.50
C GLU A 26 5.63 -3.11 -1.87
N ALA A 27 5.61 -2.05 -1.07
CA ALA A 27 4.87 -0.83 -1.38
C ALA A 27 5.80 0.38 -1.27
N HIS A 28 5.66 1.31 -2.22
CA HIS A 28 6.37 2.58 -2.22
C HIS A 28 5.36 3.73 -2.24
N VAL A 29 5.60 4.68 -1.34
CA VAL A 29 4.83 5.93 -1.24
C VAL A 29 5.80 7.09 -1.32
N LYS A 30 5.52 8.01 -2.24
CA LYS A 30 6.16 9.32 -2.32
C LYS A 30 5.10 10.40 -2.12
N LEU A 31 5.28 11.23 -1.10
CA LEU A 31 4.45 12.42 -0.91
C LEU A 31 4.65 13.42 -2.06
N ASN A 32 3.67 14.27 -2.29
CA ASN A 32 3.84 15.39 -3.22
C ASN A 32 4.67 16.51 -2.58
N ASP A 33 5.37 17.27 -3.42
CA ASP A 33 5.90 18.56 -3.00
C ASP A 33 4.74 19.52 -2.72
N ALA A 34 4.95 20.47 -1.81
CA ALA A 34 3.92 21.43 -1.40
C ALA A 34 3.36 22.20 -2.61
N GLY A 35 2.04 22.09 -2.80
CA GLY A 35 1.31 22.76 -3.88
C GLY A 35 1.43 22.06 -5.24
N GLN A 36 2.12 20.93 -5.33
CA GLN A 36 2.29 20.14 -6.54
C GLN A 36 1.47 18.85 -6.53
N SER A 37 1.26 18.27 -7.70
CA SER A 37 0.63 16.96 -7.88
C SER A 37 1.65 15.99 -8.46
N ASN A 38 2.72 15.68 -7.71
CA ASN A 38 3.83 14.83 -8.14
C ASN A 38 4.13 13.66 -7.18
N GLY A 39 3.17 13.33 -6.31
CA GLY A 39 3.21 12.17 -5.44
C GLY A 39 3.01 10.86 -6.21
N VAL A 40 3.42 9.76 -5.58
CA VAL A 40 3.38 8.41 -6.14
C VAL A 40 2.86 7.41 -5.10
N PHE A 41 2.06 6.46 -5.57
CA PHE A 41 1.76 5.21 -4.89
C PHE A 41 2.01 4.06 -5.84
N GLU A 42 2.72 3.04 -5.42
CA GLU A 42 2.88 1.81 -6.20
C GLU A 42 3.17 0.63 -5.29
N TYR A 43 2.87 -0.56 -5.78
CA TYR A 43 3.19 -1.79 -5.07
C TYR A 43 3.43 -2.96 -6.01
N TRP A 44 4.17 -3.93 -5.49
CA TRP A 44 4.56 -5.16 -6.15
C TRP A 44 4.13 -6.36 -5.32
N ILE A 45 3.78 -7.44 -6.00
CA ILE A 45 3.59 -8.76 -5.40
C ILE A 45 4.58 -9.71 -6.08
N ASN A 46 5.40 -10.40 -5.28
CA ASN A 46 6.44 -11.30 -5.77
C ASN A 46 7.33 -10.64 -6.85
N GLY A 47 7.63 -9.35 -6.66
CA GLY A 47 8.44 -8.54 -7.57
C GLY A 47 7.73 -8.01 -8.82
N ALA A 48 6.52 -8.48 -9.13
CA ALA A 48 5.73 -8.01 -10.27
C ALA A 48 4.96 -6.73 -9.90
N LEU A 49 5.02 -5.70 -10.77
CA LEU A 49 4.27 -4.44 -10.54
C LEU A 49 2.77 -4.70 -10.71
N GLU A 50 2.02 -4.50 -9.63
CA GLU A 50 0.59 -4.71 -9.59
C GLU A 50 -0.17 -3.46 -10.00
N THR A 51 0.29 -2.31 -9.52
CA THR A 51 -0.32 -1.01 -9.77
C THR A 51 0.66 0.10 -9.47
N GLN A 52 0.55 1.17 -10.25
CA GLN A 52 1.19 2.44 -10.01
C GLN A 52 0.17 3.56 -10.23
N LYS A 53 0.24 4.56 -9.37
CA LYS A 53 -0.45 5.82 -9.52
C LYS A 53 0.50 6.97 -9.27
N THR A 54 0.68 7.78 -10.30
CA THR A 54 1.47 9.00 -10.27
C THR A 54 0.56 10.23 -10.28
N GLY A 55 1.13 11.40 -10.06
CA GLY A 55 0.38 12.65 -10.12
C GLY A 55 -0.51 12.89 -8.89
N LEU A 56 -0.22 12.20 -7.78
CA LEU A 56 -1.00 12.31 -6.55
C LEU A 56 -0.71 13.61 -5.82
N ASN A 57 -1.76 14.21 -5.26
CA ASN A 57 -1.66 15.34 -4.33
C ASN A 57 -2.18 14.89 -2.96
N TRP A 58 -1.29 14.31 -2.16
CA TRP A 58 -1.58 13.72 -0.86
C TRP A 58 -1.89 14.76 0.22
N LEU A 59 -1.15 15.87 0.23
CA LEU A 59 -1.08 16.80 1.36
C LEU A 59 -1.42 18.26 0.99
N GLY A 60 -1.68 18.57 -0.28
CA GLY A 60 -1.88 19.93 -0.75
C GLY A 60 -0.59 20.75 -0.63
N ALA A 61 -0.69 21.92 0.02
CA ALA A 61 0.44 22.81 0.28
C ALA A 61 1.14 22.55 1.62
N PHE A 62 0.72 21.54 2.38
CA PHE A 62 1.32 21.22 3.67
C PHE A 62 2.77 20.72 3.51
N SER A 63 3.68 21.21 4.36
CA SER A 63 5.12 20.93 4.27
C SER A 63 5.84 20.77 5.62
N ALA A 64 5.11 20.73 6.74
CA ALA A 64 5.75 20.76 8.06
C ALA A 64 6.45 19.43 8.43
N TYR A 65 5.96 18.29 7.93
CA TYR A 65 6.57 16.97 8.11
C TYR A 65 6.14 16.00 7.01
N GLY A 66 6.89 14.91 6.85
CA GLY A 66 6.62 13.84 5.88
C GLY A 66 5.79 12.69 6.46
N ILE A 67 5.98 11.49 5.91
CA ILE A 67 5.36 10.26 6.43
C ILE A 67 5.85 10.03 7.86
N ASN A 68 4.92 9.93 8.81
CA ASN A 68 5.22 9.79 10.24
C ASN A 68 4.69 8.49 10.87
N THR A 69 3.91 7.71 10.13
CA THR A 69 3.31 6.45 10.60
C THR A 69 3.25 5.44 9.46
N VAL A 70 3.56 4.19 9.78
CA VAL A 70 3.29 3.02 8.93
C VAL A 70 2.41 2.08 9.74
N MET A 71 1.29 1.66 9.17
CA MET A 71 0.29 0.83 9.84
C MET A 71 0.17 -0.52 9.13
N PHE A 72 0.30 -1.60 9.89
CA PHE A 72 0.04 -2.95 9.42
C PHE A 72 -1.29 -3.40 10.02
N GLU A 73 -2.34 -3.32 9.21
CA GLU A 73 -3.70 -3.49 9.70
C GLU A 73 -4.40 -4.70 9.08
N ASN A 74 -5.32 -5.25 9.86
CA ASN A 74 -6.31 -6.22 9.41
C ASN A 74 -7.69 -5.68 9.79
N TYR A 75 -8.23 -4.83 8.92
CA TYR A 75 -9.50 -4.16 9.14
C TYR A 75 -10.61 -4.80 8.30
N ASN A 76 -11.77 -5.03 8.93
CA ASN A 76 -12.98 -5.51 8.29
C ASN A 76 -14.19 -4.69 8.78
N ASN A 77 -14.83 -3.95 7.87
CA ASN A 77 -15.95 -3.05 8.17
C ASN A 77 -17.15 -3.73 8.84
N TYR A 78 -17.37 -5.02 8.60
CA TYR A 78 -18.54 -5.75 9.08
C TYR A 78 -18.22 -6.77 10.17
N GLY A 79 -16.95 -6.81 10.60
CA GLY A 79 -16.44 -7.86 11.47
C GLY A 79 -16.20 -9.17 10.73
N SER A 80 -15.42 -10.05 11.34
CA SER A 80 -15.16 -11.38 10.76
C SER A 80 -16.34 -12.33 11.06
N PRO A 81 -16.92 -13.01 10.06
CA PRO A 81 -18.03 -13.93 10.27
C PRO A 81 -17.60 -15.24 10.95
N VAL A 82 -16.30 -15.55 10.90
CA VAL A 82 -15.68 -16.74 11.51
C VAL A 82 -14.29 -16.37 12.06
N ALA A 83 -13.66 -17.27 12.82
CA ALA A 83 -12.25 -17.11 13.16
C ALA A 83 -11.41 -17.14 11.87
N GLN A 84 -10.64 -16.07 11.64
CA GLN A 84 -9.75 -15.93 10.49
C GLN A 84 -8.48 -15.22 10.95
N GLU A 85 -7.41 -15.42 10.19
CA GLU A 85 -6.08 -14.95 10.53
C GLU A 85 -5.34 -14.44 9.29
N ARG A 86 -4.40 -13.53 9.51
CA ARG A 86 -3.43 -13.06 8.53
C ARG A 86 -2.10 -12.91 9.22
N TYR A 87 -1.06 -13.43 8.60
CA TYR A 87 0.29 -13.36 9.10
C TYR A 87 1.10 -12.33 8.33
N PHE A 88 1.97 -11.63 9.04
CA PHE A 88 2.99 -10.75 8.47
C PHE A 88 4.34 -11.19 9.02
N ASP A 89 5.33 -11.32 8.17
CA ASP A 89 6.70 -11.65 8.58
C ASP A 89 7.69 -10.87 7.70
N ARG A 90 8.93 -10.72 8.20
CA ARG A 90 10.05 -10.05 7.53
C ARG A 90 9.74 -8.61 7.10
N ILE A 91 9.15 -7.84 8.02
CA ILE A 91 8.84 -6.43 7.80
C ILE A 91 10.14 -5.60 7.74
N VAL A 92 10.31 -4.88 6.63
CA VAL A 92 11.43 -3.96 6.40
C VAL A 92 10.86 -2.62 5.94
N ILE A 93 11.43 -1.52 6.45
CA ILE A 93 11.11 -0.15 6.04
C ILE A 93 12.40 0.49 5.53
N SER A 94 12.35 1.05 4.33
CA SER A 94 13.51 1.64 3.66
C SER A 94 13.09 2.88 2.86
N THR A 95 14.06 3.76 2.60
CA THR A 95 13.92 4.89 1.66
C THR A 95 14.36 4.52 0.24
N GLN A 96 14.70 3.24 0.01
CA GLN A 96 15.08 2.66 -1.27
C GLN A 96 14.27 1.39 -1.52
N ARG A 97 14.17 0.98 -2.78
CA ARG A 97 13.56 -0.30 -3.14
C ARG A 97 14.27 -1.44 -2.41
N ILE A 98 13.49 -2.31 -1.78
CA ILE A 98 13.92 -3.51 -1.06
C ILE A 98 13.92 -4.69 -2.02
N GLY A 99 12.85 -4.81 -2.81
CA GLY A 99 12.59 -5.96 -3.65
C GLY A 99 12.01 -7.15 -2.90
N CYS A 100 11.50 -8.06 -3.72
CA CYS A 100 11.28 -9.46 -3.42
C CYS A 100 12.38 -10.23 -4.18
#